data_AF-A0AAN6F6A0-F1
#
_entry.id   AF-A0AAN6F6A0-F1
#
_cell.length_a   1.000
_cell.length_b   1.000
_cell.length_c   1.000
_cell.angle_alpha   90.00
_cell.angle_beta   90.00
_cell.angle_gamma   90.00
#
_symmetry.space_group_name_H-M   'P 1'
#
loop_
_entity.id
_entity.type
_entity.pdbx_description
1 polymer ?
#
loop_
_entity_poly.entity_id
_entity_poly.type
_entity_poly.pdbx_seq_one_letter_code
_entity_poly.pdbx_strand_id
1 'polypeptide(L)'
;LKIYGRKDPKADLLQLLRNWLHDKSKERWLIVLDNANDAGFLLEPPATTGEAQPAQRRIDYSPTCDHGSVIITTRSKQEALRLIYESDMVDVLPMREGEAESCLKAS
;
A
#
# COMPACT_ATOMS: atom_id res chain seq x y z
N LEU A 1 -1.75 17.25 1.70
CA LEU A 1 -2.92 16.54 1.13
C LEU A 1 -4.23 17.15 1.64
N LYS A 2 -5.14 17.60 0.76
CA LYS A 2 -6.50 18.05 1.15
C LYS A 2 -7.53 17.14 0.49
N ILE A 3 -8.13 16.25 1.28
CA ILE A 3 -9.22 15.37 0.84
C ILE A 3 -10.53 15.98 1.35
N TYR A 4 -11.38 16.43 0.43
CA TYR A 4 -12.70 16.96 0.76
C TYR A 4 -13.63 15.82 1.19
N GLY A 5 -14.58 16.10 2.08
CA GLY A 5 -15.50 15.09 2.63
C GLY A 5 -14.96 14.28 3.82
N ARG A 6 -13.64 14.28 4.09
CA ARG A 6 -13.02 13.49 5.17
C ARG A 6 -13.49 13.79 6.60
N LYS A 7 -14.21 14.90 6.80
CA LYS A 7 -14.76 15.32 8.11
C LYS A 7 -16.15 14.74 8.38
N ASP A 8 -16.81 14.19 7.36
CA ASP A 8 -18.09 13.50 7.53
C ASP A 8 -17.83 12.14 8.22
N PRO A 9 -18.41 11.88 9.40
CA PRO A 9 -18.23 10.61 10.10
C PRO A 9 -18.80 9.40 9.35
N LYS A 10 -19.66 9.61 8.35
CA LYS A 10 -20.22 8.55 7.49
C LYS A 10 -19.43 8.35 6.20
N ALA A 11 -18.42 9.17 5.93
CA ALA A 11 -17.66 9.06 4.70
C ALA A 11 -16.76 7.83 4.68
N ASP A 12 -16.73 7.15 3.55
CA ASP A 12 -15.71 6.16 3.25
C ASP A 12 -14.39 6.87 2.92
N LEU A 13 -13.49 6.89 3.91
CA LEU A 13 -12.19 7.54 3.78
C LEU A 13 -11.30 6.89 2.70
N LEU A 14 -11.39 5.57 2.50
CA LEU A 14 -10.58 4.88 1.50
C LEU A 14 -11.09 5.21 0.10
N GLN A 15 -12.40 5.27 -0.10
CA GLN A 15 -12.98 5.69 -1.37
C GLN A 15 -12.65 7.16 -1.68
N LEU A 16 -12.70 8.05 -0.69
CA LEU A 16 -12.31 9.45 -0.87
C LEU A 16 -10.82 9.59 -1.23
N LEU A 17 -9.96 8.82 -0.59
CA LEU A 17 -8.53 8.79 -0.90
C LEU A 17 -8.28 8.26 -2.32
N ARG A 18 -8.93 7.15 -2.70
CA ARG A 18 -8.85 6.59 -4.07
C ARG A 18 -9.26 7.60 -5.13
N ASN A 19 -10.39 8.29 -4.92
CA ASN A 19 -10.88 9.32 -5.83
C ASN A 19 -9.88 10.48 -5.97
N TRP A 20 -9.27 10.89 -4.85
CA TRP A 20 -8.25 11.94 -4.87
C TRP A 20 -7.00 11.51 -5.64
N LEU A 21 -6.54 10.26 -5.45
CA LEU A 21 -5.35 9.73 -6.12
C LEU A 21 -5.56 9.46 -7.61
N HIS A 22 -6.78 9.17 -8.05
CA HIS A 22 -7.09 8.94 -9.46
C HIS A 22 -7.23 10.26 -10.27
N ASP A 23 -7.42 11.39 -9.59
CA ASP A 23 -7.60 12.69 -10.23
C ASP A 23 -6.30 13.19 -10.86
N LYS A 24 -6.24 13.18 -12.20
CA LYS A 24 -5.08 13.61 -13.00
C LYS A 24 -4.66 15.07 -12.80
N SER A 25 -5.52 15.89 -12.18
CA SER A 25 -5.13 17.26 -11.78
C SER A 25 -4.18 17.27 -10.59
N LYS A 26 -4.04 16.15 -9.88
CA LYS A 26 -3.06 15.97 -8.82
C LYS A 26 -1.69 15.65 -9.41
N GLU A 27 -0.66 16.15 -8.74
CA GLU A 27 0.72 15.83 -9.08
C GLU A 27 1.00 14.33 -8.90
N ARG A 28 2.16 13.90 -9.43
CA ARG A 28 2.62 12.52 -9.25
C ARG A 28 2.67 12.16 -7.77
N TRP A 29 2.21 10.96 -7.44
CA TRP A 29 2.17 10.47 -6.08
C TRP A 29 2.79 9.08 -5.96
N LEU A 30 3.25 8.78 -4.74
CA LEU A 30 3.83 7.50 -4.35
C LEU A 30 3.19 7.07 -3.03
N ILE A 31 2.69 5.85 -2.96
CA ILE A 31 2.26 5.21 -1.71
C ILE A 31 3.30 4.18 -1.32
N VAL A 32 3.70 4.20 -0.06
CA VAL A 32 4.57 3.16 0.52
C VAL A 32 3.75 2.39 1.55
N LEU A 33 3.51 1.11 1.26
CA LEU A 33 2.95 0.16 2.20
C LEU A 33 4.11 -0.57 2.87
N ASP A 34 4.54 -0.03 3.99
CA ASP A 34 5.65 -0.59 4.74
C ASP A 34 5.22 -1.78 5.60
N ASN A 35 6.10 -2.77 5.73
CA ASN A 35 5.91 -3.91 6.64
C ASN A 35 4.64 -4.74 6.34
N ALA A 36 4.32 -4.96 5.07
CA ALA A 36 3.22 -5.80 4.60
C ALA A 36 3.50 -7.31 4.77
N ASN A 37 3.73 -7.73 6.01
CA ASN A 37 4.01 -9.12 6.38
C ASN A 37 2.76 -9.97 6.62
N ASP A 38 1.58 -9.36 6.50
CA ASP A 38 0.30 -10.03 6.49
C ASP A 38 -0.50 -9.44 5.31
N ALA A 39 -0.40 -10.10 4.15
CA ALA A 39 -1.15 -9.71 2.97
C ALA A 39 -2.66 -9.92 3.17
N GLY A 40 -3.07 -10.75 4.13
CA GLY A 40 -4.47 -10.95 4.50
C GLY A 40 -5.13 -9.63 4.88
N PHE A 41 -4.44 -8.75 5.60
CA PHE A 41 -4.97 -7.41 5.92
C PHE A 41 -5.39 -6.61 4.67
N LEU A 42 -4.66 -6.76 3.55
CA LEU A 42 -4.93 -6.04 2.30
C LEU A 42 -5.92 -6.78 1.38
N LEU A 43 -5.85 -8.11 1.39
CA LEU A 43 -6.56 -9.01 0.47
C LEU A 43 -7.87 -9.55 1.03
N GLU A 44 -8.05 -9.54 2.34
CA GLU A 44 -9.27 -10.02 2.97
C GLU A 44 -10.23 -8.84 3.15
N PRO A 45 -11.48 -8.99 2.71
CA PRO A 45 -12.49 -7.99 2.97
C PRO A 45 -12.76 -7.93 4.48
N PRO A 46 -12.95 -6.73 5.07
CA PRO A 46 -13.28 -6.61 6.48
C PRO A 46 -14.55 -7.42 6.81
N ALA A 47 -14.55 -8.10 7.95
CA ALA A 47 -15.71 -8.85 8.42
C ALA A 47 -16.91 -7.89 8.60
N THR A 48 -17.93 -8.05 7.76
CA THR A 48 -19.17 -7.26 7.84
C THR A 48 -20.08 -7.87 8.89
N THR A 49 -20.48 -7.09 9.90
CA THR A 49 -21.48 -7.47 10.90
C THR A 49 -22.94 -7.17 10.47
N GLY A 50 -23.22 -7.08 9.16
CA GLY A 50 -24.57 -6.86 8.64
C GLY A 50 -24.69 -6.92 7.12
N GLU A 51 -25.93 -7.01 6.63
CA GLU A 51 -26.33 -7.24 5.22
C GLU A 51 -26.00 -6.09 4.23
N ALA A 52 -25.10 -5.18 4.57
CA ALA A 52 -24.81 -3.99 3.75
C ALA A 52 -23.50 -4.13 2.98
N GLN A 53 -23.65 -4.48 1.69
CA GLN A 53 -22.63 -4.54 0.63
C GLN A 53 -21.45 -5.51 0.85
N PRO A 54 -20.95 -6.17 -0.23
CA PRO A 54 -19.72 -6.95 -0.12
C PRO A 54 -18.59 -5.99 0.27
N ALA A 55 -17.97 -6.22 1.43
CA ALA A 55 -16.82 -5.46 1.84
C ALA A 55 -15.72 -5.58 0.77
N GLN A 56 -15.24 -4.45 0.29
CA GLN A 56 -14.18 -4.41 -0.71
C GLN A 56 -12.83 -4.64 -0.02
N ARG A 57 -11.90 -5.34 -0.69
CA ARG A 57 -10.56 -5.56 -0.14
C ARG A 57 -9.83 -4.21 -0.08
N ARG A 58 -8.99 -4.02 0.92
CA ARG A 58 -8.25 -2.75 1.06
C ARG A 58 -7.37 -2.46 -0.15
N ILE A 59 -6.80 -3.50 -0.76
CA ILE A 59 -5.97 -3.37 -1.96
C ILE A 59 -6.72 -2.80 -3.15
N ASP A 60 -8.04 -3.03 -3.24
CA ASP A 60 -8.85 -2.57 -4.38
C ASP A 60 -9.09 -1.05 -4.34
N TYR A 61 -8.78 -0.40 -3.21
CA TYR A 61 -8.77 1.06 -3.10
C TYR A 61 -7.48 1.69 -3.64
N SER A 62 -6.45 0.88 -3.91
CA SER A 62 -5.25 1.34 -4.59
C SER A 62 -5.56 1.65 -6.06
N PRO A 63 -5.36 2.89 -6.53
CA PRO A 63 -5.61 3.23 -7.92
C PRO A 63 -4.52 2.67 -8.84
N THR A 64 -4.95 2.12 -9.98
CA THR A 64 -4.07 1.86 -11.12
C THR A 64 -4.13 3.07 -12.06
N CYS A 65 -3.12 3.94 -12.05
CA CYS A 65 -3.06 5.10 -12.93
C CYS A 65 -1.63 5.52 -13.25
N ASP A 66 -1.42 6.12 -14.43
CA ASP A 66 -0.10 6.41 -15.00
C ASP A 66 0.71 7.49 -14.25
N HIS A 67 0.08 8.20 -13.31
CA HIS A 67 0.70 9.26 -12.50
C HIS A 67 0.90 8.87 -11.03
N GLY A 68 0.67 7.60 -10.73
CA GLY A 68 0.77 7.04 -9.39
C GLY A 68 1.62 5.79 -9.35
N SER A 69 2.23 5.52 -8.20
CA SER A 69 2.94 4.26 -7.97
C SER A 69 2.77 3.80 -6.54
N VAL A 70 2.83 2.49 -6.33
CA VAL A 70 2.77 1.87 -5.00
C VAL A 70 4.01 1.02 -4.82
N ILE A 71 4.72 1.26 -3.73
CA ILE A 71 5.81 0.40 -3.26
C ILE A 71 5.27 -0.37 -2.06
N ILE A 72 5.47 -1.67 -2.06
CA ILE A 72 5.13 -2.56 -0.95
C ILE A 72 6.43 -3.13 -0.44
N THR A 73 6.72 -2.96 0.85
CA THR A 73 7.86 -3.60 1.50
C THR A 73 7.35 -4.74 2.38
N THR A 74 8.04 -5.87 2.33
CA THR A 74 7.73 -7.04 3.17
C THR A 74 9.00 -7.84 3.37
N ARG A 75 9.11 -8.49 4.53
CA ARG A 75 10.21 -9.43 4.80
C ARG A 75 9.91 -10.85 4.30
N SER A 76 8.70 -11.08 3.79
CA SER A 76 8.24 -12.40 3.35
C SER A 76 7.96 -12.42 1.86
N LYS A 77 8.78 -13.16 1.11
CA LYS A 77 8.53 -13.43 -0.31
C LYS A 77 7.16 -14.06 -0.54
N GLN A 78 6.71 -14.93 0.37
CA GLN A 78 5.40 -15.56 0.29
C GLN A 78 4.26 -14.54 0.35
N GLU A 79 4.36 -13.53 1.23
CA GLU A 79 3.34 -12.48 1.33
C GLU A 79 3.37 -11.54 0.11
N ALA A 80 4.57 -11.24 -0.42
CA ALA A 80 4.72 -10.45 -1.64
C ALA A 80 4.01 -11.13 -2.84
N LEU A 81 4.19 -12.44 -3.01
CA LEU A 81 3.56 -13.22 -4.10
C LEU A 81 2.04 -13.28 -4.01
N ARG A 82 1.45 -12.99 -2.85
CA ARG A 82 -0.01 -12.85 -2.72
C ARG A 82 -0.52 -11.52 -3.28
N LEU A 83 0.34 -10.50 -3.38
CA LEU A 83 -0.01 -9.13 -3.74
C LEU A 83 0.39 -8.76 -5.18
N ILE A 84 1.55 -9.23 -5.65
CA ILE A 84 2.12 -8.85 -6.94
C ILE A 84 2.66 -10.06 -7.71
N TYR A 85 2.85 -9.89 -9.02
CA TYR A 85 3.55 -10.89 -9.83
C TYR A 85 5.04 -10.93 -9.46
N GLU A 86 5.66 -12.10 -9.59
CA GLU A 86 7.09 -12.26 -9.28
C GLU A 86 7.98 -11.37 -10.16
N SER A 87 7.56 -11.05 -11.39
CA SER A 87 8.27 -10.12 -12.29
C SER A 87 8.38 -8.70 -11.76
N ASP A 88 7.50 -8.30 -10.85
CA ASP A 88 7.44 -6.95 -10.29
C ASP A 88 8.13 -6.86 -8.93
N MET A 89 8.72 -7.97 -8.45
CA MET A 89 9.38 -8.07 -7.17
C MET A 89 10.86 -7.69 -7.26
N VAL A 90 11.34 -6.99 -6.23
CA VAL A 90 12.77 -6.69 -6.06
C VAL A 90 13.24 -7.30 -4.76
N ASP A 91 14.12 -8.30 -4.87
CA ASP A 91 14.74 -8.92 -3.69
C ASP A 91 15.78 -7.98 -3.08
N VAL A 92 15.56 -7.60 -1.82
CA VAL A 92 16.53 -6.84 -1.04
C VAL A 92 17.41 -7.84 -0.28
N LEU A 93 18.65 -7.99 -0.76
CA LEU A 93 19.63 -8.87 -0.13
C LEU A 93 20.15 -8.27 1.19
N PRO A 94 20.67 -9.10 2.11
CA PRO A 94 21.34 -8.61 3.30
C PRO A 94 22.44 -7.61 2.97
N MET A 95 22.56 -6.58 3.80
CA MET A 95 23.66 -5.62 3.73
C MET A 95 25.00 -6.34 3.86
N ARG A 96 25.99 -5.96 3.04
CA ARG A 96 27.32 -6.55 3.13
C ARG A 96 28.02 -6.09 4.42
N GLU A 97 28.95 -6.89 4.92
CA GLU A 97 29.68 -6.57 6.15
C GLU A 97 30.34 -5.19 6.12
N GLY A 98 31.04 -4.83 5.03
CA GLY A 98 31.64 -3.50 4.90
C GLY A 98 30.63 -2.34 4.83
N GLU A 99 29.43 -2.58 4.27
CA GLU A 99 28.33 -1.61 4.24
C GLU A 99 27.74 -1.45 5.66
N ALA A 100 27.59 -2.55 6.39
CA ALA A 100 27.11 -2.56 7.78
C ALA A 100 28.08 -1.86 8.73
N GLU A 101 29.38 -2.15 8.61
CA GLU A 101 30.41 -1.44 9.35
C GLU A 101 30.40 0.07 9.07
N SER A 102 30.24 0.46 7.82
CA SER A 102 30.16 1.88 7.42
C SER A 102 28.91 2.54 7.99
N CYS A 103 27.77 1.84 7.97
CA CYS A 103 26.52 2.30 8.57
C CYS A 103 26.66 2.52 10.09
N LEU A 104 27.34 1.62 10.80
CA LEU A 104 27.59 1.73 12.24
C LEU A 104 28.56 2.86 12.60
N LYS A 105 29.57 3.12 11.75
CA LYS A 105 30.53 4.22 11.98
C LYS A 105 29.91 5.60 11.72
N ALA A 106 28.80 5.66 10.99
CA ALA A 106 28.11 6.89 10.63
C ALA A 106 26.98 7.31 11.61
N SER A 107 26.67 6.49 12.62
CA SER A 107 25.62 6.73 13.61
C SER A 107 26.09 7.48 14.84
#